data_AF-A0A838LTN2-F1
#
_entry.id   AF-A0A838LTN2-F1
#
_cell.length_a   1.000
_cell.length_b   1.000
_cell.length_c   1.000
_cell.angle_alpha   90.00
_cell.angle_beta   90.00
_cell.angle_gamma   90.00
#
_symmetry.space_group_name_H-M   'P 1'
#
loop_
_entity.id
_entity.type
_entity.pdbx_description
1 polymer ?
#
loop_
_entity_poly.entity_id
_entity_poly.type
_entity_poly.pdbx_seq_one_letter_code
_entity_poly.pdbx_strand_id
1 'polypeptide(L)'
;MSTVKKEPATRYCYHCRTHHPVEEMKLLVTKTGSRWRCIKSIEAVRRSKAERDQYGREVSAANQSEASSRARILNKIQSEG
;
A
#
# COMPACT_ATOMS: atom_id res chain seq x y z
N MET A 1 19.08 -17.92 -33.06
CA MET A 1 18.89 -18.68 -31.80
C MET A 1 17.44 -18.51 -31.38
N SER A 2 16.58 -19.45 -31.78
CA SER A 2 15.14 -19.38 -31.53
C SER A 2 14.86 -19.73 -30.07
N THR A 3 14.60 -18.73 -29.24
CA THR A 3 14.09 -18.96 -27.88
C THR A 3 12.62 -19.34 -28.02
N VAL A 4 12.36 -20.67 -27.98
CA VAL A 4 11.01 -21.21 -27.83
C VAL A 4 10.48 -20.69 -26.49
N LYS A 5 9.68 -19.61 -26.54
CA LYS A 5 8.95 -19.11 -25.38
C LYS A 5 7.91 -20.18 -25.03
N LYS A 6 8.29 -21.09 -24.13
CA LYS A 6 7.35 -22.03 -23.52
C LYS A 6 6.25 -21.19 -22.87
N GLU A 7 5.00 -21.39 -23.28
CA GLU A 7 3.87 -20.69 -22.66
C GLU A 7 3.96 -20.87 -21.14
N PRO A 8 3.93 -19.77 -20.37
CA PRO A 8 4.08 -19.87 -18.94
C PRO A 8 2.88 -20.61 -18.39
N ALA A 9 3.13 -21.71 -17.67
CA ALA A 9 2.09 -22.40 -16.94
C ALA A 9 1.31 -21.37 -16.11
N THR A 10 -0.02 -21.38 -16.18
CA THR A 10 -0.85 -20.45 -15.42
C THR A 10 -1.29 -21.08 -14.11
N ARG A 11 -1.46 -20.26 -13.06
CA ARG A 11 -1.99 -20.70 -11.75
C ARG A 11 -3.15 -19.82 -11.32
N TYR A 12 -4.01 -20.38 -10.48
CA TYR A 12 -5.18 -19.69 -9.96
C TYR A 12 -4.80 -18.73 -8.81
N CYS A 13 -5.27 -17.49 -8.91
CA CYS A 13 -5.06 -16.44 -7.93
C CYS A 13 -6.25 -16.30 -6.99
N TYR A 14 -6.02 -16.53 -5.70
CA TYR A 14 -7.05 -16.39 -4.67
C TYR A 14 -7.52 -14.95 -4.43
N HIS A 15 -6.77 -13.93 -4.86
CA HIS A 15 -7.17 -12.53 -4.71
C HIS A 15 -8.01 -12.04 -5.89
N CYS A 16 -7.53 -12.24 -7.12
CA CYS A 16 -8.20 -11.77 -8.33
C CYS A 16 -9.28 -12.73 -8.85
N ARG A 17 -9.38 -13.95 -8.27
CA ARG A 17 -10.28 -15.03 -8.70
C ARG A 17 -10.13 -15.38 -10.20
N THR A 18 -8.90 -15.29 -10.72
CA THR A 18 -8.56 -15.57 -12.11
C THR A 18 -7.20 -16.26 -12.23
N HIS A 19 -6.83 -16.74 -13.41
CA HIS A 19 -5.55 -17.38 -13.67
C HIS A 19 -4.50 -16.37 -14.16
N HIS A 20 -3.27 -16.49 -13.66
CA HIS A 20 -2.14 -15.68 -14.11
C HIS A 20 -0.93 -16.57 -14.47
N PRO A 21 -0.01 -16.09 -15.30
CA PRO A 21 1.28 -16.74 -15.54
C PRO A 21 2.01 -17.00 -14.21
N VAL A 22 2.58 -18.20 -14.03
CA VAL A 22 3.35 -18.57 -12.82
C VAL A 22 4.47 -17.58 -12.52
N GLU A 23 5.08 -16.99 -13.55
CA GLU A 23 6.12 -15.96 -13.42
C GLU A 23 5.63 -14.70 -12.69
N GLU A 24 4.33 -14.37 -12.83
CA GLU A 24 3.70 -13.24 -12.13
C GLU A 24 3.03 -13.65 -10.81
N MET A 25 3.25 -14.88 -10.35
CA MET A 25 2.61 -15.42 -9.15
C MET A 25 3.61 -15.78 -8.07
N LYS A 26 3.15 -15.67 -6.82
CA LYS A 26 3.93 -16.08 -5.65
C LYS A 26 3.09 -16.96 -4.74
N LEU A 27 3.71 -18.02 -4.23
CA LEU A 27 3.13 -18.86 -3.20
C LEU A 27 3.34 -18.16 -1.85
N LEU A 28 2.24 -17.76 -1.21
CA LEU A 28 2.26 -17.25 0.16
C LEU A 28 2.04 -18.43 1.10
N VAL A 29 3.08 -18.81 1.81
CA VAL A 29 3.00 -19.78 2.90
C VAL A 29 2.55 -19.03 4.16
N THR A 30 1.40 -19.42 4.71
CA THR A 30 0.87 -18.90 5.97
C THR A 30 0.74 -20.03 6.98
N LYS A 31 0.58 -19.70 8.27
CA LYS A 31 0.46 -20.67 9.37
C LYS A 31 -0.64 -21.73 9.15
N THR A 32 -1.68 -21.39 8.39
CA THR A 32 -2.85 -22.24 8.11
C THR A 32 -2.84 -22.86 6.71
N GLY A 33 -1.81 -22.62 5.90
CA GLY A 33 -1.69 -23.21 4.57
C GLY A 33 -0.99 -22.30 3.55
N SER A 34 -0.80 -22.84 2.35
CA SER A 34 -0.13 -22.15 1.23
C SER A 34 -1.13 -21.71 0.18
N ARG A 35 -1.10 -20.43 -0.21
CA ARG A 35 -2.03 -19.85 -1.19
C ARG A 35 -1.30 -19.10 -2.31
N TRP A 36 -1.72 -19.30 -3.55
CA TRP A 36 -1.19 -18.56 -4.70
C TRP A 36 -1.86 -17.20 -4.85
N ARG A 37 -1.05 -16.15 -4.99
CA ARG A 37 -1.51 -14.79 -5.31
C ARG A 37 -0.59 -14.15 -6.35
N CYS A 38 -1.13 -13.27 -7.18
CA CYS A 38 -0.30 -12.51 -8.13
C CYS A 38 0.53 -11.46 -7.41
N ILE A 39 1.72 -11.19 -7.94
CA ILE A 39 2.68 -10.21 -7.38
C ILE A 39 2.01 -8.84 -7.24
N LYS A 40 1.24 -8.41 -8.25
CA LYS A 40 0.45 -7.16 -8.22
C LYS A 40 -0.42 -7.03 -6.98
N SER A 41 -1.17 -8.08 -6.62
CA SER A 41 -2.02 -8.07 -5.41
C SER A 41 -1.20 -8.04 -4.12
N ILE A 42 -0.03 -8.68 -4.10
CA ILE A 42 0.86 -8.69 -2.94
C ILE A 42 1.45 -7.30 -2.73
N GLU A 43 1.86 -6.64 -3.81
CA GLU A 43 2.36 -5.26 -3.79
C GLU A 43 1.27 -4.27 -3.40
N ALA A 44 0.05 -4.42 -3.93
CA ALA A 44 -1.09 -3.59 -3.54
C ALA A 44 -1.41 -3.69 -2.04
N VAL A 45 -1.31 -4.89 -1.46
CA VAL A 45 -1.49 -5.09 -0.01
C VAL A 45 -0.30 -4.51 0.78
N ARG A 46 0.93 -4.60 0.28
CA ARG A 46 2.12 -3.99 0.92
C ARG A 46 2.02 -2.47 0.98
N ARG A 47 1.49 -1.85 -0.08
CA ARG A 47 1.13 -0.43 -0.11
C ARG A 47 0.04 -0.06 0.90
N SER A 48 -0.92 -0.95 1.12
CA SER A 48 -2.15 -0.68 1.88
C SER A 48 -2.04 -0.48 3.41
N LYS A 49 -0.88 -0.57 4.06
CA LYS A 49 -0.75 -0.18 5.48
C LYS A 49 0.38 0.81 5.71
N ALA A 50 1.56 0.51 5.17
CA ALA A 50 2.72 1.38 5.30
C ALA A 50 2.50 2.77 4.66
N GLU A 51 1.87 2.85 3.48
CA GLU A 51 1.59 4.14 2.85
C GLU A 51 0.50 4.93 3.61
N ARG A 52 -0.50 4.24 4.18
CA ARG A 52 -1.50 4.89 5.04
C ARG A 52 -0.89 5.41 6.34
N ASP A 53 -0.02 4.63 6.97
CA ASP A 53 0.72 5.03 8.18
C ASP A 53 1.66 6.21 7.90
N GLN A 54 2.33 6.22 6.75
CA GLN A 54 3.20 7.33 6.34
C GLN A 54 2.41 8.60 6.07
N TYR A 55 1.31 8.50 5.30
CA TYR A 55 0.40 9.61 5.07
C TYR A 55 -0.21 10.15 6.37
N GLY A 56 -0.59 9.28 7.31
CA GLY A 56 -1.11 9.69 8.62
C GLY A 56 -0.09 10.50 9.44
N ARG A 57 1.20 10.15 9.38
CA ARG A 57 2.27 10.92 10.03
C ARG A 57 2.47 12.30 9.38
N GLU A 58 2.45 12.35 8.05
CA GLU A 58 2.60 13.60 7.28
C GLU A 58 1.45 14.59 7.58
N VAL A 59 0.20 14.10 7.57
CA VAL A 59 -0.98 14.91 7.88
C VAL A 59 -0.96 15.40 9.33
N SER A 60 -0.55 14.55 10.27
CA SER A 60 -0.44 14.93 11.68
C SER A 60 0.60 16.02 11.92
N ALA A 61 1.73 15.96 11.21
CA ALA A 61 2.76 17.00 11.27
C ALA A 61 2.28 18.33 10.68
N ALA A 62 1.58 18.29 9.54
CA ALA A 62 0.99 19.49 8.93
C ALA A 62 -0.05 20.14 9.85
N ASN A 63 -0.96 19.36 10.43
CA ASN A 63 -2.01 19.87 11.32
C ASN A 63 -1.43 20.52 12.59
N GLN A 64 -0.35 19.98 13.17
CA GLN A 64 0.31 20.58 14.32
C GLN A 64 0.95 21.94 14.00
N SER A 65 1.53 22.08 12.82
CA SER A 65 2.11 23.33 12.34
C SER A 65 1.04 24.41 12.13
N GLU A 66 -0.06 24.03 11.46
CA GLU A 66 -1.21 24.90 11.20
C GLU A 66 -1.92 25.32 12.50
N ALA A 67 -2.11 24.38 13.43
CA ALA A 67 -2.71 24.66 14.74
C ALA A 67 -1.86 25.64 15.56
N SER A 68 -0.53 25.47 15.54
CA SER A 68 0.41 26.38 16.23
C SER A 68 0.38 27.78 15.63
N SER A 69 0.23 27.90 14.31
CA SER A 69 0.15 29.19 13.61
C SER A 69 -1.18 29.89 13.89
N ARG A 70 -2.30 29.16 13.85
CA ARG A 70 -3.63 29.68 14.21
C ARG A 70 -3.70 30.10 15.66
N ALA A 71 -3.11 29.34 16.58
CA ALA A 71 -3.07 29.70 18.00
C ALA A 71 -2.35 31.03 18.23
N ARG A 72 -1.24 31.30 17.53
CA ARG A 72 -0.54 32.60 17.60
C ARG A 72 -1.38 33.75 17.08
N ILE A 73 -2.08 33.55 15.96
CA ILE A 73 -2.94 34.59 15.36
C ILE A 73 -4.12 34.89 16.29
N LEU A 74 -4.80 33.87 16.81
CA LEU A 74 -5.92 34.03 17.75
C LEU A 74 -5.49 34.74 19.04
N ASN A 75 -4.32 34.40 19.59
CA ASN A 75 -3.82 35.05 20.80
C ASN A 75 -3.53 36.53 20.55
N LYS A 76 -3.04 36.89 19.36
CA LYS A 76 -2.79 38.27 18.96
C LYS A 76 -4.08 39.08 18.77
N ILE A 77 -5.12 38.47 18.19
CA ILE A 77 -6.45 39.10 18.04
C ILE A 77 -7.11 39.33 19.41
N GLN A 78 -6.94 38.42 20.37
CA GLN A 78 -7.50 38.56 21.72
C GLN A 78 -6.78 39.61 22.59
N SER A 79 -5.53 39.95 22.27
CA SER A 79 -4.76 40.95 23.02
C SER A 79 -4.97 42.40 22.53
N GLU A 80 -5.58 42.59 21.37
CA GLU A 80 -5.81 43.92 20.75
C GLU A 80 -7.30 44.33 20.74
N GLY A 81 -8.17 43.56 21.41
CA GLY A 81 -9.62 43.81 21.51
C GLY A 81 -10.11 44.15 22.91
#